data_AF-A0A1F4F8Z8-F1
#
_entry.id   AF-A0A1F4F8Z8-F1
#
_cell.length_a   1.000
_cell.length_b   1.000
_cell.length_c   1.000
_cell.angle_alpha   90.00
_cell.angle_beta   90.00
_cell.angle_gamma   90.00
#
_symmetry.space_group_name_H-M   'P 1'
#
loop_
_entity.id
_entity.type
_entity.pdbx_description
1 polymer ?
#
loop_
_entity_poly.entity_id
_entity_poly.type
_entity_poly.pdbx_seq_one_letter_code
_entity_poly.pdbx_strand_id
1 'polypeptide(L)' 'VTQENYAKIQDGMSEPEVIGLLGPATESGGMSLLGLSGGSSKWVAKDAVISIQFVNGKVVGKSFRQEPAK' A
#
# COMPACT_ATOMS: atom_id res chain seq x y z
N VAL A 1 6.85 -5.49 6.58
CA VAL A 1 5.44 -5.04 6.76
C VAL A 1 5.17 -4.96 8.25
N THR A 2 4.97 -3.77 8.79
CA THR A 2 4.67 -3.57 10.22
C THR A 2 3.61 -2.48 10.37
N GLN A 3 2.87 -2.52 11.49
CA GLN A 3 1.93 -1.44 11.82
C GLN A 3 2.64 -0.09 11.97
N GLU A 4 3.87 -0.08 12.50
CA GLU A 4 4.67 1.14 12.65
C GLU A 4 5.01 1.78 11.29
N ASN A 5 5.46 1.01 10.31
CA ASN A 5 5.76 1.57 8.99
C ASN A 5 4.48 1.98 8.26
N TYR A 6 3.37 1.27 8.46
CA TYR A 6 2.05 1.67 7.95
C TYR A 6 1.59 3.03 8.53
N ALA A 7 1.84 3.27 9.81
CA ALA A 7 1.45 4.52 10.47
C ALA A 7 2.18 5.74 9.90
N LYS A 8 3.40 5.55 9.37
CA LYS A 8 4.21 6.60 8.73
C LYS A 8 3.68 7.02 7.35
N ILE A 9 2.88 6.20 6.68
CA ILE A 9 2.32 6.51 5.36
C ILE A 9 1.22 7.55 5.51
N GLN A 10 1.24 8.56 4.65
CA GLN A 10 0.26 9.65 4.64
C GLN A 10 -0.32 9.85 3.26
N ASP A 11 -1.51 10.44 3.19
CA ASP A 11 -2.11 10.85 1.92
C ASP A 11 -1.20 11.85 1.20
N GLY A 12 -1.12 11.75 -0.12
CA GLY A 12 -0.25 12.60 -0.95
C GLY A 12 1.22 12.17 -1.02
N MET A 13 1.66 11.24 -0.17
CA MET A 13 2.99 10.61 -0.23
C MET A 13 3.19 9.92 -1.59
N SER A 14 4.39 9.99 -2.14
CA SER A 14 4.69 9.36 -3.43
C SER A 14 4.92 7.85 -3.30
N GLU A 15 4.68 7.11 -4.38
CA GLU A 15 4.96 5.67 -4.43
C GLU A 15 6.42 5.31 -4.04
N PRO A 16 7.47 6.03 -4.50
CA PRO A 16 8.84 5.78 -4.04
C PRO A 16 9.06 5.97 -2.54
N GLU A 17 8.42 6.98 -1.93
CA GLU A 17 8.50 7.20 -0.47
C GLU A 17 7.85 6.04 0.30
N VAL A 18 6.70 5.54 -0.18
CA VAL A 18 6.04 4.36 0.41
C VAL A 18 6.93 3.13 0.28
N ILE A 19 7.56 2.91 -0.87
CA ILE A 19 8.51 1.82 -1.08
C ILE A 19 9.73 1.97 -0.15
N GLY A 20 10.19 3.20 0.11
CA GLY A 20 11.25 3.45 1.09
C GLY A 20 10.88 3.05 2.53
N LEU A 21 9.60 3.16 2.90
CA LEU A 21 9.09 2.76 4.22
C LEU A 21 8.79 1.26 4.34
N LEU A 22 8.23 0.66 3.29
CA LEU A 22 7.71 -0.71 3.33
C LEU A 22 8.59 -1.75 2.64
N GLY A 23 9.54 -1.32 1.81
CA GLY A 23 10.21 -2.15 0.82
C GLY A 23 9.39 -2.31 -0.47
N PRO A 24 9.84 -3.13 -1.43
CA PRO A 24 9.09 -3.41 -2.64
C PRO A 24 7.75 -4.09 -2.31
N ALA A 25 6.72 -3.78 -3.11
CA ALA A 25 5.41 -4.43 -2.98
C ALA A 25 5.52 -5.93 -3.31
N THR A 26 4.73 -6.75 -2.62
CA THR A 26 4.61 -8.19 -2.91
C THR A 26 3.74 -8.43 -4.13
N GLU A 27 2.70 -7.61 -4.28
CA GLU A 27 1.81 -7.60 -5.44
C GLU A 27 1.57 -6.16 -5.87
N SER A 28 1.82 -5.85 -7.13
CA SER A 28 1.46 -4.58 -7.76
C SER A 28 0.43 -4.86 -8.84
N GLY A 29 -0.79 -4.36 -8.67
CA GLY A 29 -1.90 -4.53 -9.60
C GLY A 29 -2.41 -3.18 -10.09
N GLY A 30 -2.39 -2.96 -11.41
CA GLY A 30 -3.13 -1.86 -12.02
C GLY A 30 -4.63 -2.16 -11.92
N MET A 31 -5.37 -1.39 -11.13
CA MET A 31 -6.81 -1.55 -11.01
C MET A 31 -7.46 -0.20 -11.28
N SER A 32 -8.21 -0.12 -12.38
CA SER A 32 -9.01 1.06 -12.71
C SER A 32 -10.14 1.21 -11.69
N LEU A 33 -9.92 1.96 -10.62
CA LEU A 33 -10.98 2.36 -9.70
C LEU A 33 -11.74 3.55 -10.30
N LEU A 34 -13.03 3.36 -10.60
CA LEU A 34 -14.01 4.44 -10.85
C LEU A 34 -13.60 5.47 -11.92
N GLY A 35 -12.97 5.02 -13.02
CA GLY A 35 -12.60 5.89 -14.13
C GLY A 35 -11.35 6.76 -13.90
N LEU A 36 -10.68 6.63 -12.76
CA LEU A 36 -9.36 7.20 -12.53
C LEU A 36 -8.30 6.13 -12.86
N SER A 37 -7.34 6.49 -13.72
CA SER A 37 -6.14 5.68 -13.94
C SER A 37 -5.34 5.67 -12.64
N GLY A 38 -5.54 4.62 -11.83
CA GLY A 38 -4.91 4.43 -10.54
C GLY A 38 -4.31 3.04 -10.43
N GLY A 39 -3.32 2.91 -9.54
CA GLY A 39 -2.70 1.64 -9.20
C GLY A 39 -3.04 1.23 -7.78
N SER A 40 -2.99 -0.06 -7.50
CA SER A 40 -3.01 -0.55 -6.12
C SER A 40 -1.80 -1.46 -5.89
N SER A 41 -1.14 -1.27 -4.75
CA SER A 41 -0.01 -2.10 -4.35
C SER A 41 -0.29 -2.73 -3.00
N LYS A 42 0.15 -3.97 -2.84
CA LYS A 42 0.00 -4.74 -1.61
C LYS A 42 1.34 -5.23 -1.09
N TRP A 43 1.48 -5.19 0.22
CA TRP A 43 2.57 -5.81 0.94
C TRP A 43 2.00 -6.89 1.84
N VAL A 44 2.38 -8.14 1.56
CA VAL A 44 1.90 -9.31 2.29
C VAL A 44 3.06 -9.86 3.12
N ALA A 45 2.84 -9.92 4.43
CA ALA A 45 3.70 -10.63 5.38
C ALA A 45 2.93 -11.79 6.01
N LYS A 46 3.61 -12.57 6.87
CA LYS A 46 3.04 -13.76 7.51
C LYS A 46 1.82 -13.45 8.37
N ASP A 47 1.76 -12.25 8.94
CA ASP A 47 0.81 -11.84 9.98
C ASP A 47 0.07 -10.53 9.63
N ALA A 48 0.34 -9.94 8.47
CA ALA A 48 -0.26 -8.67 8.08
C ALA A 48 -0.28 -8.43 6.57
N VAL A 49 -1.28 -7.69 6.13
CA VAL A 49 -1.44 -7.19 4.76
C VAL A 49 -1.62 -5.68 4.80
N ILE A 50 -0.80 -4.95 4.05
CA ILE A 50 -1.01 -3.52 3.75
C ILE A 50 -1.47 -3.40 2.31
N SER A 51 -2.51 -2.60 2.06
CA SER A 51 -2.92 -2.21 0.70
C SER A 51 -2.91 -0.69 0.57
N ILE A 52 -2.28 -0.16 -0.48
CA ILE A 52 -2.21 1.27 -0.77
C ILE A 52 -2.80 1.53 -2.17
N GLN A 53 -3.63 2.57 -2.27
CA GLN A 53 -4.16 3.06 -3.53
C GLN A 53 -3.40 4.31 -3.96
N PHE A 54 -2.99 4.33 -5.23
CA PHE A 54 -2.29 5.44 -5.84
C PHE A 54 -3.10 6.05 -6.99
N VAL A 55 -3.18 7.38 -7.02
CA VAL A 55 -3.67 8.15 -8.17
C VAL A 55 -2.60 9.17 -8.54
N ASN A 56 -2.20 9.21 -9.82
CA ASN A 56 -1.08 10.02 -10.29
C ASN A 56 0.21 9.84 -9.45
N GLY A 57 0.48 8.59 -9.01
CA GLY A 57 1.67 8.24 -8.21
C GLY A 57 1.63 8.69 -6.75
N LYS A 58 0.50 9.18 -6.24
CA LYS A 58 0.32 9.65 -4.86
C LYS A 58 -0.70 8.82 -4.09
N VAL A 59 -0.44 8.60 -2.80
CA VAL A 59 -1.35 7.90 -1.89
C VAL A 59 -2.67 8.65 -1.79
N VAL A 60 -3.77 7.94 -2.02
CA VAL A 60 -5.14 8.45 -1.80
C VAL A 60 -5.96 7.56 -0.86
N GLY A 61 -5.40 6.41 -0.48
CA GLY A 61 -6.06 5.44 0.39
C GLY A 61 -5.06 4.42 0.90
N LYS A 62 -5.27 3.98 2.14
CA LYS A 62 -4.47 2.94 2.78
C LYS A 62 -5.31 2.06 3.70
N SER A 63 -4.97 0.78 3.76
CA SER A 63 -5.53 -0.15 4.74
C SER A 63 -4.47 -1.10 5.29
N PHE A 64 -4.67 -1.49 6.55
CA PHE A 64 -3.88 -2.49 7.26
C PHE A 64 -4.82 -3.56 7.79
N ARG A 65 -4.53 -4.81 7.49
CA ARG A 65 -5.23 -5.97 8.05
C ARG A 65 -4.21 -6.85 8.73
N GLN A 66 -4.48 -7.23 9.97
CA GLN A 66 -3.74 -8.29 10.63
C GLN A 66 -4.31 -9.63 10.15
N GLU A 67 -3.45 -10.50 9.62
CA GLU A 67 -3.81 -11.86 9.26
C GLU A 67 -3.52 -12.78 10.46
N PRO A 68 -4.44 -13.66 10.85
CA PRO A 68 -4.16 -14.65 11.88
C PRO A 68 -2.95 -15.50 11.46
N ALA A 69 -2.01 -15.72 12.37
CA ALA A 69 -0.94 -16.67 12.12
C ALA A 69 -1.55 -18.04 11.79
N LYS A 70 -1.27 -18.57 10.59
CA LYS A 70 -1.68 -19.92 10.18
C LYS A 70 -0.97 -20.98 11.00
#